data_AF-A0A7Y1ZXE2-F1
#
_entry.id   AF-A0A7Y1ZXE2-F1
#
_cell.length_a   1.000
_cell.length_b   1.000
_cell.length_c   1.000
_cell.angle_alpha   90.00
_cell.angle_beta   90.00
_cell.angle_gamma   90.00
#
_symmetry.space_group_name_H-M   'P 1'
#
loop_
_entity.id
_entity.type
_entity.pdbx_description
1 polymer ?
#
loop_
_entity_poly.entity_id
_entity_poly.type
_entity_poly.pdbx_seq_one_letter_code
_entity_poly.pdbx_strand_id
1 'polypeptide(L)'
;MHHRVRRTATAAIAALLVVAGCSSADDAGDGATLESTPAVPATSAAPDFVRNSGEVTVGGSEGEGDVSVAATESATTIAVIPDTGVPGIESDDDFCRAWSEFAGSFQALGIASAIGDPAAAYRLEVLASAAVVAAAADLGATLPEAIEGERAALIDEFAGPFVRRAERAQLELRNAGIEDLDAIRVSWLEQLATSGVDDPEMIVSLPAGVDGEAVDAAVDAFAAAVPRIAEDPSLITAAAIPQTEAHLAANCPDQGVLGGNDVISS
;
A
#
# COMPACT_ATOMS: atom_id res chain seq x y z
N MET A 1 -1.85 29.13 48.04
CA MET A 1 -1.21 30.40 47.62
C MET A 1 0.31 30.28 47.76
N HIS A 2 1.01 29.94 46.68
CA HIS A 2 2.42 30.30 46.48
C HIS A 2 2.68 30.34 44.97
N HIS A 3 2.96 31.55 44.47
CA HIS A 3 3.32 31.87 43.08
C HIS A 3 4.80 31.56 42.80
N ARG A 4 5.10 31.12 41.56
CA ARG A 4 6.24 31.50 40.68
C ARG A 4 6.16 30.63 39.41
N VAL A 5 5.62 31.09 38.28
CA VAL A 5 6.15 32.01 37.24
C VAL A 5 7.37 31.46 36.47
N ARG A 6 7.05 30.98 35.25
CA ARG A 6 7.68 31.09 33.91
C ARG A 6 9.21 30.96 33.75
N ARG A 7 9.59 30.17 32.73
CA ARG A 7 10.49 30.60 31.63
C ARG A 7 10.28 29.74 30.38
N THR A 8 9.69 30.38 29.37
CA THR A 8 9.73 30.03 27.95
C THR A 8 11.14 30.26 27.38
N ALA A 9 11.60 29.40 26.49
CA ALA A 9 12.69 29.70 25.55
C ALA A 9 12.39 29.06 24.20
N THR A 10 11.90 29.89 23.30
CA THR A 10 11.79 29.68 21.85
C THR A 10 13.17 29.90 21.24
N ALA A 11 13.64 29.00 20.36
CA ALA A 11 14.75 29.28 19.47
C ALA A 11 14.42 28.72 18.09
N ALA A 12 14.52 29.60 17.10
CA ALA A 12 14.27 29.37 15.69
C ALA A 12 15.56 29.67 14.90
N ILE A 13 15.55 29.30 13.60
CA ILE A 13 16.46 29.72 12.50
C ILE A 13 17.74 28.84 12.43
N ALA A 14 18.21 28.31 11.28
CA ALA A 14 18.15 28.76 9.90
C ALA A 14 18.29 27.61 8.88
N ALA A 15 17.74 27.85 7.69
CA ALA A 15 17.97 27.10 6.45
C ALA A 15 19.35 27.41 5.84
N LEU A 16 19.92 26.45 5.11
CA LEU A 16 21.01 26.66 4.15
C LEU A 16 20.86 25.70 2.97
N LEU A 17 20.41 26.26 1.85
CA LEU A 17 20.45 25.69 0.50
C LEU A 17 21.85 25.87 -0.07
N VAL A 18 22.44 24.81 -0.64
CA VAL A 18 23.59 24.92 -1.55
C VAL A 18 23.23 24.19 -2.84
N VAL A 19 22.97 24.98 -3.88
CA VAL A 19 22.91 24.55 -5.27
C VAL A 19 24.31 24.77 -5.86
N ALA A 20 24.93 23.72 -6.38
CA ALA A 20 26.13 23.82 -7.20
C ALA A 20 25.81 23.25 -8.59
N GLY A 21 25.91 24.10 -9.61
CA GLY A 21 25.91 23.72 -11.01
C GLY A 21 27.29 23.87 -11.63
N CYS A 22 27.53 23.13 -12.72
CA CYS A 22 28.45 23.35 -13.85
C CYS A 22 28.29 22.10 -14.76
N SER A 23 27.65 22.12 -15.94
CA SER A 23 27.98 22.72 -17.25
C SER A 23 29.15 22.06 -18.02
N SER A 24 28.79 21.41 -19.14
CA SER A 24 29.44 21.42 -20.49
C SER A 24 30.84 20.75 -20.66
N ALA A 25 31.24 20.10 -21.76
CA ALA A 25 30.68 19.82 -23.10
C ALA A 25 31.56 18.78 -23.86
N ASP A 26 30.94 18.12 -24.85
CA ASP A 26 31.41 17.60 -26.16
C ASP A 26 32.68 16.76 -26.34
N ASP A 27 32.53 15.57 -26.95
CA ASP A 27 33.36 15.16 -28.09
C ASP A 27 32.61 14.17 -29.02
N ALA A 28 32.75 14.37 -30.33
CA ALA A 28 32.05 13.64 -31.38
C ALA A 28 32.98 12.63 -32.07
N GLY A 29 32.48 11.42 -32.34
CA GLY A 29 33.19 10.41 -33.12
C GLY A 29 32.22 9.51 -33.87
N ASP A 30 32.07 9.78 -35.17
CA ASP A 30 31.34 9.00 -36.17
C ASP A 30 32.10 7.72 -36.56
N GLY A 31 31.36 6.64 -36.85
CA GLY A 31 31.92 5.34 -37.25
C GLY A 31 30.85 4.26 -37.42
N ALA A 32 30.38 4.08 -38.65
CA ALA A 32 29.27 3.21 -39.02
C ALA A 32 29.57 1.69 -39.03
N THR A 33 28.49 0.94 -38.74
CA THR A 33 28.09 -0.42 -39.20
C THR A 33 28.92 -1.65 -38.79
N LEU A 34 28.29 -2.58 -38.06
CA LEU A 34 27.84 -3.89 -38.59
C LEU A 34 26.86 -4.59 -37.62
N GLU A 35 25.95 -5.30 -38.26
CA GLU A 35 24.80 -6.09 -37.80
C GLU A 35 25.17 -7.30 -36.93
N SER A 36 24.52 -7.47 -35.77
CA SER A 36 24.22 -8.77 -35.15
C SER A 36 23.27 -8.60 -33.97
N THR A 37 22.02 -8.94 -34.20
CA THR A 37 20.93 -8.98 -33.21
C THR A 37 21.20 -10.12 -32.21
N PRO A 38 21.36 -9.84 -30.90
CA PRO A 38 21.20 -10.89 -29.91
C PRO A 38 19.69 -11.10 -29.69
N ALA A 39 19.25 -12.35 -29.80
CA ALA A 39 17.90 -12.76 -29.43
C ALA A 39 17.66 -12.44 -27.94
N VAL A 40 16.71 -11.55 -27.68
CA VAL A 40 16.21 -11.27 -26.33
C VAL A 40 15.44 -12.52 -25.86
N PRO A 41 15.84 -13.22 -24.79
CA PRO A 41 14.96 -14.20 -24.18
C PRO A 41 13.72 -13.46 -23.67
N ALA A 42 12.53 -13.97 -23.99
CA ALA A 42 11.26 -13.40 -23.58
C ALA A 42 11.27 -13.15 -22.07
N THR A 43 11.27 -11.88 -21.68
CA THR A 43 10.98 -11.43 -20.33
C THR A 43 9.62 -12.00 -19.96
N SER A 44 9.61 -12.95 -19.01
CA SER A 44 8.40 -13.33 -18.31
C SER A 44 7.86 -12.06 -17.67
N ALA A 45 6.69 -11.61 -18.11
CA ALA A 45 6.09 -10.38 -17.64
C ALA A 45 5.84 -10.50 -16.14
N ALA A 46 6.58 -9.71 -15.36
CA ALA A 46 6.18 -9.41 -13.98
C ALA A 46 4.81 -8.72 -14.03
N PRO A 47 3.87 -9.03 -13.12
CA PRO A 47 2.61 -8.31 -13.05
C PRO A 47 2.88 -6.85 -12.70
N ASP A 48 2.31 -5.93 -13.49
CA ASP A 48 2.39 -4.49 -13.30
C ASP A 48 1.64 -4.10 -12.01
N PHE A 49 2.39 -3.71 -10.97
CA PHE A 49 1.79 -3.04 -9.82
C PHE A 49 1.37 -1.63 -10.27
N VAL A 50 0.07 -1.45 -10.50
CA VAL A 50 -0.66 -0.19 -10.79
C VAL A 50 0.22 0.96 -11.33
N ARG A 51 0.72 0.83 -12.57
CA ARG A 51 1.19 1.97 -13.36
C ARG A 51 0.04 2.55 -14.17
N ASN A 52 -0.61 3.60 -13.67
CA ASN A 52 -1.57 4.35 -14.48
C ASN A 52 -0.83 5.41 -15.32
N SER A 53 -0.24 4.99 -16.44
CA SER A 53 0.29 5.89 -17.47
C SER A 53 -0.69 5.98 -18.64
N GLY A 54 -1.90 6.49 -18.38
CA GLY A 54 -2.86 6.82 -19.42
C GLY A 54 -2.59 8.20 -20.01
N GLU A 55 -1.77 8.29 -21.06
CA GLU A 55 -1.67 9.49 -21.89
C GLU A 55 -2.96 9.63 -22.72
N VAL A 56 -3.85 10.56 -22.32
CA VAL A 56 -5.05 10.89 -23.09
C VAL A 56 -4.67 11.83 -24.22
N THR A 57 -4.40 11.29 -25.41
CA THR A 57 -4.35 12.09 -26.64
C THR A 57 -5.76 12.42 -27.12
N VAL A 58 -6.22 13.67 -26.93
CA VAL A 58 -7.45 14.19 -27.53
C VAL A 58 -7.15 14.64 -28.96
N GLY A 59 -7.39 13.75 -29.92
CA GLY A 59 -7.42 14.07 -31.34
C GLY A 59 -8.87 14.24 -31.82
N GLY A 60 -9.31 15.49 -32.02
CA GLY A 60 -10.62 15.77 -32.63
C GLY A 60 -10.59 15.59 -34.14
N SER A 61 -11.62 14.94 -34.69
CA SER A 61 -12.10 15.20 -36.05
C SER A 61 -13.55 14.74 -36.18
N GLU A 62 -14.41 15.66 -36.57
CA GLU A 62 -15.82 15.45 -36.91
C GLU A 62 -15.95 14.53 -38.13
N GLY A 63 -16.84 13.54 -38.03
CA GLY A 63 -17.19 12.64 -39.13
C GLY A 63 -18.23 11.63 -38.67
N GLU A 64 -19.47 11.80 -39.11
CA GLU A 64 -20.57 10.87 -38.93
C GLU A 64 -20.18 9.48 -39.47
N GLY A 65 -19.99 8.53 -38.58
CA GLY A 65 -19.67 7.14 -38.88
C GLY A 65 -20.12 6.26 -37.73
N ASP A 66 -20.99 5.31 -38.04
CA ASP A 66 -21.51 4.24 -37.18
C ASP A 66 -20.40 3.64 -36.30
N VAL A 67 -20.44 3.93 -35.00
CA VAL A 67 -19.51 3.38 -34.02
C VAL A 67 -20.00 1.98 -33.65
N SER A 68 -19.57 1.00 -34.43
CA SER A 68 -19.51 -0.38 -33.94
C SER A 68 -18.48 -0.42 -32.82
N VAL A 69 -18.96 -0.43 -31.58
CA VAL A 69 -18.13 -0.75 -30.41
C VAL A 69 -17.78 -2.23 -30.52
N ALA A 70 -16.67 -2.52 -31.20
CA ALA A 70 -16.01 -3.80 -31.07
C ALA A 70 -15.55 -3.89 -29.61
N ALA A 71 -16.34 -4.57 -28.78
CA ALA A 71 -15.96 -4.98 -27.45
C ALA A 71 -14.71 -5.85 -27.59
N THR A 72 -13.54 -5.22 -27.46
CA THR A 72 -12.32 -5.94 -27.16
C THR A 72 -12.37 -6.19 -25.67
N GLU A 73 -13.19 -7.17 -25.26
CA GLU A 73 -13.01 -7.84 -23.98
C GLU A 73 -11.69 -8.60 -24.05
N SER A 74 -10.58 -7.88 -23.94
CA SER A 74 -9.42 -8.46 -23.28
C SER A 74 -9.75 -8.47 -21.80
N ALA A 75 -10.57 -9.44 -21.40
CA ALA A 75 -10.56 -9.91 -20.03
C ALA A 75 -9.12 -10.39 -19.80
N THR A 76 -8.28 -9.52 -19.27
CA THR A 76 -7.01 -9.92 -18.68
C THR A 76 -7.37 -11.01 -17.69
N THR A 77 -7.10 -12.25 -18.08
CA THR A 77 -7.31 -13.39 -17.21
C THR A 77 -6.31 -13.18 -16.07
N ILE A 78 -6.80 -12.75 -14.91
CA ILE A 78 -5.99 -12.73 -13.70
C ILE A 78 -5.53 -14.17 -13.51
N ALA A 79 -4.22 -14.38 -13.56
CA ALA A 79 -3.67 -15.71 -13.36
C ALA A 79 -4.06 -16.15 -11.95
N VAL A 80 -4.90 -17.17 -11.87
CA VAL A 80 -5.24 -17.81 -10.59
C VAL A 80 -3.95 -18.44 -10.07
N ILE A 81 -3.39 -17.87 -9.01
CA ILE A 81 -2.23 -18.42 -8.31
C ILE A 81 -2.73 -19.70 -7.61
N PRO A 82 -2.13 -20.87 -7.88
CA PRO A 82 -2.58 -22.12 -7.28
C PRO A 82 -2.39 -22.09 -5.76
N ASP A 83 -3.39 -22.53 -5.01
CA ASP A 83 -3.35 -22.67 -3.55
C ASP A 83 -2.14 -23.51 -3.11
N THR A 84 -1.16 -22.89 -2.44
CA THR A 84 0.10 -23.56 -2.05
C THR A 84 0.11 -24.13 -0.64
N GLY A 85 -0.95 -23.94 0.14
CA GLY A 85 -1.23 -24.76 1.34
C GLY A 85 -0.50 -24.41 2.64
N VAL A 86 0.29 -23.32 2.72
CA VAL A 86 0.72 -22.65 3.97
C VAL A 86 0.99 -21.15 3.69
N PRO A 87 0.50 -20.20 4.53
CA PRO A 87 -0.30 -19.05 4.05
C PRO A 87 0.29 -17.67 4.39
N GLY A 88 -0.09 -16.64 3.63
CA GLY A 88 0.46 -15.27 3.73
C GLY A 88 0.73 -14.78 5.16
N ILE A 89 -0.31 -14.58 5.96
CA ILE A 89 -0.22 -13.99 7.31
C ILE A 89 0.35 -14.93 8.39
N GLU A 90 0.39 -16.24 8.13
CA GLU A 90 0.92 -17.25 9.05
C GLU A 90 2.31 -17.75 8.63
N SER A 91 3.01 -17.00 7.76
CA SER A 91 4.36 -17.36 7.32
C SER A 91 5.37 -17.39 8.48
N ASP A 92 6.22 -18.42 8.49
CA ASP A 92 7.35 -18.53 9.43
C ASP A 92 8.48 -17.53 9.11
N ASP A 93 8.51 -16.96 7.90
CA ASP A 93 9.45 -15.90 7.54
C ASP A 93 8.89 -14.53 7.94
N ASP A 94 9.61 -13.81 8.82
CA ASP A 94 9.14 -12.57 9.40
C ASP A 94 8.93 -11.45 8.37
N PHE A 95 9.74 -11.40 7.30
CA PHE A 95 9.57 -10.42 6.24
C PHE A 95 8.34 -10.74 5.38
N CYS A 96 8.18 -12.01 4.97
CA CYS A 96 7.03 -12.44 4.19
C CYS A 96 5.71 -12.30 4.96
N ARG A 97 5.73 -12.55 6.27
CA ARG A 97 4.56 -12.32 7.14
C ARG A 97 4.20 -10.84 7.22
N ALA A 98 5.17 -9.98 7.55
CA ALA A 98 4.97 -8.54 7.62
C ALA A 98 4.49 -7.96 6.27
N TRP A 99 5.01 -8.47 5.15
CA TRP A 99 4.53 -8.11 3.83
C TRP A 99 3.09 -8.53 3.60
N SER A 100 2.70 -9.75 3.97
CA SER A 100 1.32 -10.23 3.82
C SER A 100 0.33 -9.44 4.67
N GLU A 101 0.70 -9.10 5.91
CA GLU A 101 -0.10 -8.23 6.77
C GLU A 101 -0.28 -6.84 6.14
N PHE A 102 0.81 -6.23 5.65
CA PHE A 102 0.78 -4.91 5.04
C PHE A 102 0.01 -4.89 3.71
N ALA A 103 0.40 -5.73 2.76
CA ALA A 103 -0.15 -5.79 1.41
C ALA A 103 -1.59 -6.32 1.41
N GLY A 104 -1.87 -7.35 2.22
CA GLY A 104 -3.23 -7.86 2.41
C GLY A 104 -4.16 -6.79 2.99
N SER A 105 -3.70 -6.02 3.99
CA SER A 105 -4.49 -4.91 4.52
C SER A 105 -4.74 -3.84 3.46
N PHE A 106 -3.70 -3.45 2.72
CA PHE A 106 -3.84 -2.45 1.67
C PHE A 106 -4.86 -2.85 0.60
N GLN A 107 -4.85 -4.11 0.16
CA GLN A 107 -5.79 -4.60 -0.84
C GLN A 107 -7.22 -4.66 -0.34
N ALA A 108 -7.43 -5.21 0.87
CA ALA A 108 -8.75 -5.25 1.49
C ALA A 108 -9.37 -3.84 1.60
N LEU A 109 -8.57 -2.87 2.05
CA LEU A 109 -9.00 -1.47 2.15
C LEU A 109 -9.19 -0.81 0.78
N GLY A 110 -8.36 -1.14 -0.21
CA GLY A 110 -8.50 -0.68 -1.58
C GLY A 110 -9.81 -1.13 -2.21
N ILE A 111 -10.16 -2.41 -2.07
CA ILE A 111 -11.43 -2.98 -2.53
C ILE A 111 -12.60 -2.32 -1.79
N ALA A 112 -12.57 -2.28 -0.46
CA ALA A 112 -13.62 -1.66 0.35
C ALA A 112 -13.83 -0.18 -0.05
N SER A 113 -12.75 0.57 -0.29
CA SER A 113 -12.83 1.97 -0.71
C SER A 113 -13.35 2.16 -2.13
N ALA A 114 -13.09 1.22 -3.05
CA ALA A 114 -13.42 1.36 -4.46
C ALA A 114 -14.88 0.97 -4.78
N ILE A 115 -15.37 -0.11 -4.17
CA ILE A 115 -16.69 -0.70 -4.49
C ILE A 115 -17.66 -0.75 -3.31
N GLY A 116 -17.16 -0.60 -2.07
CA GLY A 116 -17.98 -0.71 -0.86
C GLY A 116 -18.71 0.57 -0.46
N ASP A 117 -19.47 0.48 0.63
CA ASP A 117 -20.08 1.65 1.27
C ASP A 117 -18.99 2.59 1.83
N PRO A 118 -19.05 3.91 1.56
CA PRO A 118 -18.04 4.85 2.04
C PRO A 118 -17.82 4.85 3.57
N ALA A 119 -18.89 4.73 4.37
CA ALA A 119 -18.76 4.74 5.82
C ALA A 119 -18.15 3.42 6.34
N ALA A 120 -18.54 2.30 5.74
CA ALA A 120 -17.93 1.00 6.00
C ALA A 120 -16.43 0.99 5.66
N ALA A 121 -16.02 1.59 4.53
CA ALA A 121 -14.62 1.69 4.13
C ALA A 121 -13.78 2.46 5.18
N TYR A 122 -14.23 3.63 5.62
CA TYR A 122 -13.52 4.38 6.68
C TYR A 122 -13.45 3.61 7.99
N ARG A 123 -14.51 2.86 8.34
CA ARG A 123 -14.47 1.99 9.52
C ARG A 123 -13.37 0.95 9.40
N LEU A 124 -13.27 0.26 8.26
CA LEU A 124 -12.22 -0.74 8.04
C LEU A 124 -10.83 -0.12 8.09
N GLU A 125 -10.62 1.06 7.51
CA GLU A 125 -9.33 1.76 7.59
C GLU A 125 -8.91 2.06 9.03
N VAL A 126 -9.87 2.48 9.87
CA VAL A 126 -9.60 2.74 11.29
C VAL A 126 -9.25 1.45 12.03
N LEU A 127 -9.96 0.35 11.78
CA LEU A 127 -9.70 -0.93 12.42
C LEU A 127 -8.38 -1.56 11.95
N ALA A 128 -8.01 -1.39 10.69
CA ALA A 128 -6.74 -1.88 10.13
C ALA A 128 -5.52 -1.06 10.59
N SER A 129 -5.72 0.14 11.12
CA SER A 129 -4.65 1.12 11.34
C SER A 129 -3.50 0.62 12.22
N ALA A 130 -3.80 -0.20 13.23
CA ALA A 130 -2.79 -0.79 14.11
C ALA A 130 -1.96 -1.87 13.38
N ALA A 131 -2.61 -2.70 12.56
CA ALA A 131 -1.94 -3.70 11.74
C ALA A 131 -1.01 -3.07 10.70
N VAL A 132 -1.49 -2.06 9.96
CA VAL A 132 -0.69 -1.40 8.90
C VAL A 132 0.59 -0.78 9.45
N VAL A 133 0.51 -0.07 10.59
CA VAL A 133 1.70 0.55 11.20
C VAL A 133 2.67 -0.49 11.74
N ALA A 134 2.16 -1.54 12.40
CA ALA A 134 3.01 -2.62 12.92
C ALA A 134 3.71 -3.37 11.78
N ALA A 135 2.96 -3.79 10.76
CA ALA A 135 3.48 -4.52 9.61
C ALA A 135 4.54 -3.72 8.85
N ALA A 136 4.35 -2.40 8.65
CA ALA A 136 5.36 -1.56 8.01
C ALA A 136 6.63 -1.39 8.86
N ALA A 137 6.49 -1.31 10.18
CA ALA A 137 7.64 -1.29 11.08
C ALA A 137 8.41 -2.62 11.02
N ASP A 138 7.70 -3.74 11.00
CA ASP A 138 8.28 -5.07 10.91
C ASP A 138 8.96 -5.30 9.56
N LEU A 139 8.36 -4.87 8.44
CA LEU A 139 9.02 -4.85 7.11
C LEU A 139 10.38 -4.15 7.15
N GLY A 140 10.45 -3.02 7.85
CA GLY A 140 11.71 -2.31 8.05
C GLY A 140 12.69 -3.08 8.94
N ALA A 141 12.21 -3.67 10.03
CA ALA A 141 13.05 -4.36 11.00
C ALA A 141 13.62 -5.70 10.48
N THR A 142 12.90 -6.37 9.59
CA THR A 142 13.22 -7.72 9.09
C THR A 142 13.69 -7.71 7.64
N LEU A 143 13.95 -6.53 7.07
CA LEU A 143 14.32 -6.35 5.67
C LEU A 143 15.54 -7.22 5.28
N PRO A 144 15.41 -8.10 4.28
CA PRO A 144 16.52 -8.92 3.81
C PRO A 144 17.66 -8.09 3.22
N GLU A 145 18.91 -8.52 3.46
CA GLU A 145 20.11 -7.87 2.92
C GLU A 145 20.05 -7.73 1.38
N ALA A 146 19.44 -8.71 0.71
CA ALA A 146 19.28 -8.73 -0.75
C ALA A 146 18.45 -7.56 -1.31
N ILE A 147 17.61 -6.92 -0.49
CA ILE A 147 16.73 -5.80 -0.90
C ILE A 147 16.97 -4.53 -0.08
N GLU A 148 18.00 -4.52 0.77
CA GLU A 148 18.36 -3.38 1.63
C GLU A 148 18.56 -2.07 0.85
N GLY A 149 19.06 -2.18 -0.39
CA GLY A 149 19.23 -1.04 -1.30
C GLY A 149 17.94 -0.32 -1.65
N GLU A 150 16.77 -0.96 -1.48
CA GLU A 150 15.44 -0.40 -1.75
C GLU A 150 14.70 0.01 -0.47
N ARG A 151 15.34 -0.03 0.71
CA ARG A 151 14.70 0.31 2.00
C ARG A 151 13.91 1.61 1.95
N ALA A 152 14.52 2.70 1.48
CA ALA A 152 13.86 4.01 1.45
C ALA A 152 12.66 4.01 0.47
N ALA A 153 12.84 3.40 -0.71
CA ALA A 153 11.77 3.28 -1.70
C ALA A 153 10.60 2.44 -1.16
N LEU A 154 10.88 1.34 -0.47
CA LEU A 154 9.86 0.46 0.11
C LEU A 154 9.17 1.06 1.33
N ILE A 155 9.94 1.52 2.32
CA ILE A 155 9.38 1.91 3.63
C ILE A 155 8.87 3.35 3.61
N ASP A 156 9.63 4.29 3.04
CA ASP A 156 9.31 5.71 3.12
C ASP A 156 8.42 6.17 1.96
N GLU A 157 8.71 5.70 0.73
CA GLU A 157 8.03 6.17 -0.48
C GLU A 157 6.82 5.31 -0.87
N PHE A 158 6.93 3.99 -0.78
CA PHE A 158 5.84 3.06 -1.11
C PHE A 158 4.87 2.89 0.07
N ALA A 159 5.36 2.43 1.23
CA ALA A 159 4.51 2.21 2.40
C ALA A 159 4.19 3.49 3.17
N GLY A 160 5.10 4.46 3.20
CA GLY A 160 5.03 5.65 4.04
C GLY A 160 3.74 6.47 3.94
N PRO A 161 3.15 6.71 2.75
CA PRO A 161 1.84 7.37 2.64
C PRO A 161 0.73 6.65 3.41
N PHE A 162 0.66 5.32 3.28
CA PHE A 162 -0.31 4.49 3.99
C PHE A 162 -0.06 4.46 5.50
N VAL A 163 1.21 4.38 5.91
CA VAL A 163 1.59 4.41 7.33
C VAL A 163 1.16 5.73 7.97
N ARG A 164 1.47 6.88 7.37
CA ARG A 164 1.06 8.19 7.92
C ARG A 164 -0.45 8.33 8.02
N ARG A 165 -1.19 7.74 7.09
CA ARG A 165 -2.66 7.70 7.11
C ARG A 165 -3.17 6.81 8.25
N ALA A 166 -2.59 5.63 8.44
CA ALA A 166 -2.92 4.74 9.53
C ALA A 166 -2.57 5.34 10.91
N GLU A 167 -1.42 6.02 11.05
CA GLU A 167 -1.06 6.74 12.28
C GLU A 167 -2.10 7.81 12.66
N ARG A 168 -2.70 8.49 11.67
CA ARG A 168 -3.81 9.41 11.92
C ARG A 168 -5.05 8.69 12.45
N ALA A 169 -5.42 7.56 11.86
CA ALA A 169 -6.54 6.76 12.37
C ALA A 169 -6.30 6.29 13.82
N GLN A 170 -5.08 5.85 14.14
CA GLN A 170 -4.72 5.51 15.53
C GLN A 170 -4.79 6.72 16.47
N LEU A 171 -4.43 7.92 15.99
CA LEU A 171 -4.59 9.13 16.79
C LEU A 171 -6.06 9.37 17.13
N GLU A 172 -6.98 9.19 16.18
CA GLU A 172 -8.41 9.37 16.45
C GLU A 172 -8.98 8.29 17.38
N LEU A 173 -8.53 7.04 17.27
CA LEU A 173 -8.88 5.99 18.24
C LEU A 173 -8.44 6.38 19.67
N ARG A 174 -7.20 6.86 19.83
CA ARG A 174 -6.70 7.33 21.14
C ARG A 174 -7.45 8.57 21.63
N ASN A 175 -7.78 9.51 20.75
CA ASN A 175 -8.59 10.69 21.10
C ASN A 175 -10.00 10.29 21.59
N ALA A 176 -10.54 9.20 21.07
CA ALA A 176 -11.80 8.61 21.51
C ALA A 176 -11.66 7.77 22.81
N GLY A 177 -10.45 7.64 23.36
CA GLY A 177 -10.18 6.91 24.60
C GLY A 177 -9.88 5.42 24.42
N ILE A 178 -9.61 4.96 23.19
CA ILE A 178 -9.25 3.58 22.90
C ILE A 178 -7.72 3.45 22.96
N GLU A 179 -7.23 2.79 24.01
CA GLU A 179 -5.79 2.60 24.27
C GLU A 179 -5.28 1.24 23.78
N ASP A 180 -6.11 0.20 23.83
CA ASP A 180 -5.74 -1.17 23.43
C ASP A 180 -5.89 -1.38 21.92
N LEU A 181 -4.99 -0.75 21.16
CA LEU A 181 -4.94 -0.90 19.70
C LEU A 181 -4.45 -2.28 19.26
N ASP A 182 -3.74 -3.00 20.14
CA ASP A 182 -3.27 -4.36 19.86
C ASP A 182 -4.44 -5.35 19.79
N ALA A 183 -5.44 -5.22 20.67
CA ALA A 183 -6.66 -6.02 20.56
C ALA A 183 -7.37 -5.79 19.21
N ILE A 184 -7.47 -4.54 18.76
CA ILE A 184 -8.08 -4.20 17.45
C ILE A 184 -7.25 -4.80 16.31
N ARG A 185 -5.92 -4.69 16.37
CA ARG A 185 -5.01 -5.32 15.41
C ARG A 185 -5.27 -6.82 15.31
N VAL A 186 -5.36 -7.53 16.43
CA VAL A 186 -5.61 -8.97 16.43
C VAL A 186 -6.92 -9.30 15.72
N SER A 187 -8.02 -8.60 16.03
CA SER A 187 -9.30 -8.83 15.33
C SER A 187 -9.25 -8.50 13.84
N TRP A 188 -8.47 -7.48 13.44
CA TRP A 188 -8.24 -7.19 12.03
C TRP A 188 -7.51 -8.34 11.33
N LEU A 189 -6.40 -8.81 11.90
CA LEU A 189 -5.59 -9.88 11.33
C LEU A 189 -6.36 -11.22 11.26
N GLU A 190 -7.14 -11.55 12.28
CA GLU A 190 -8.06 -12.71 12.27
C GLU A 190 -9.09 -12.60 11.14
N GLN A 191 -9.65 -11.41 10.91
CA GLN A 191 -10.59 -11.20 9.82
C GLN A 191 -9.89 -11.27 8.46
N LEU A 192 -8.70 -10.69 8.34
CA LEU A 192 -7.91 -10.70 7.10
C LEU A 192 -7.50 -12.14 6.69
N ALA A 193 -7.17 -12.99 7.67
CA ALA A 193 -6.86 -14.39 7.44
C ALA A 193 -8.07 -15.21 6.95
N THR A 194 -9.30 -14.78 7.28
CA THR A 194 -10.53 -15.53 7.00
C THR A 194 -11.36 -14.97 5.84
N SER A 195 -11.22 -13.69 5.53
CA SER A 195 -11.91 -13.03 4.42
C SER A 195 -11.28 -13.41 3.09
N GLY A 196 -12.02 -14.08 2.21
CA GLY A 196 -11.58 -14.32 0.83
C GLY A 196 -11.38 -13.03 0.04
N VAL A 197 -10.53 -13.08 -0.98
CA VAL A 197 -10.20 -11.94 -1.87
C VAL A 197 -11.41 -11.41 -2.65
N ASP A 198 -12.46 -12.22 -2.74
CA ASP A 198 -13.73 -11.93 -3.40
C ASP A 198 -14.83 -11.54 -2.41
N ASP A 199 -14.53 -11.31 -1.13
CA ASP A 199 -15.52 -10.90 -0.13
C ASP A 199 -15.68 -9.36 -0.11
N PRO A 200 -16.75 -8.82 -0.72
CA PRO A 200 -16.99 -7.37 -0.73
C PRO A 200 -17.46 -6.84 0.63
N GLU A 201 -17.82 -7.72 1.57
CA GLU A 201 -18.41 -7.38 2.87
C GLU A 201 -17.52 -7.86 4.02
N MET A 202 -16.24 -7.46 4.01
CA MET A 202 -15.37 -7.66 5.17
C MET A 202 -15.98 -6.98 6.41
N ILE A 203 -16.37 -7.78 7.41
CA ILE A 203 -16.93 -7.31 8.68
C ILE A 203 -15.98 -7.71 9.81
N VAL A 204 -15.31 -6.71 10.38
CA VAL A 204 -14.40 -6.92 11.51
C VAL A 204 -15.17 -6.78 12.82
N SER A 205 -15.17 -7.84 13.63
CA SER A 205 -15.75 -7.79 14.97
C SER A 205 -14.88 -6.97 15.91
N LEU A 206 -15.51 -6.13 16.75
CA LEU A 206 -14.76 -5.40 17.77
C LEU A 206 -14.35 -6.35 18.91
N PRO A 207 -13.12 -6.24 19.43
CA PRO A 207 -12.69 -6.99 20.60
C PRO A 207 -13.58 -6.72 21.82
N ALA A 208 -13.70 -7.71 22.69
CA ALA A 208 -14.46 -7.54 23.93
C ALA A 208 -13.86 -6.40 24.79
N GLY A 209 -14.72 -5.45 25.18
CA GLY A 209 -14.31 -4.30 26.00
C GLY A 209 -13.90 -3.06 25.21
N VAL A 210 -13.84 -3.13 23.87
CA VAL A 210 -13.73 -1.94 23.02
C VAL A 210 -15.12 -1.32 22.86
N ASP A 211 -15.23 -0.02 23.17
CA ASP A 211 -16.47 0.73 23.03
C ASP A 211 -16.75 1.04 21.55
N GLY A 212 -17.85 0.51 21.03
CA GLY A 212 -18.27 0.74 19.65
C GLY A 212 -18.61 2.20 19.35
N GLU A 213 -19.18 2.94 20.31
CA GLU A 213 -19.51 4.36 20.11
C GLU A 213 -18.23 5.20 20.02
N ALA A 214 -17.18 4.84 20.77
CA ALA A 214 -15.87 5.48 20.69
C ALA A 214 -15.19 5.18 19.34
N VAL A 215 -15.31 3.96 18.82
CA VAL A 215 -14.82 3.62 17.47
C VAL A 215 -15.55 4.46 16.43
N ASP A 216 -16.88 4.56 16.50
CA ASP A 216 -17.68 5.34 15.55
C ASP A 216 -17.27 6.82 15.56
N ALA A 217 -17.04 7.40 16.75
CA ALA A 217 -16.55 8.77 16.87
C ALA A 217 -15.15 8.97 16.25
N ALA A 218 -14.25 7.98 16.41
CA ALA A 218 -12.93 8.01 15.76
C ALA A 218 -13.04 7.92 14.23
N VAL A 219 -13.95 7.08 13.73
CA VAL A 219 -14.24 6.94 12.29
C VAL A 219 -14.76 8.25 11.70
N ASP A 220 -15.72 8.91 12.37
CA ASP A 220 -16.26 10.19 11.93
C ASP A 220 -15.17 11.28 11.89
N ALA A 221 -14.33 11.34 12.93
CA ALA A 221 -13.22 12.29 12.98
C ALA A 221 -12.17 12.03 11.87
N PHE A 222 -11.84 10.77 11.63
CA PHE A 222 -10.93 10.35 10.57
C PHE A 222 -11.49 10.69 9.18
N ALA A 223 -12.73 10.30 8.89
CA ALA A 223 -13.41 10.54 7.62
C ALA A 223 -13.57 12.04 7.30
N ALA A 224 -13.70 12.89 8.33
CA ALA A 224 -13.73 14.34 8.15
C ALA A 224 -12.36 14.93 7.78
N ALA A 225 -11.27 14.21 8.04
CA ALA A 225 -9.90 14.71 7.94
C ALA A 225 -9.13 14.21 6.72
N VAL A 226 -9.59 13.16 6.04
CA VAL A 226 -8.93 12.57 4.87
C VAL A 226 -9.94 12.16 3.79
N PRO A 227 -9.59 12.24 2.48
CA PRO A 227 -10.40 11.62 1.42
C PRO A 227 -10.40 10.10 1.54
N ARG A 228 -11.29 9.42 0.79
CA ARG A 228 -11.24 7.96 0.66
C ARG A 228 -9.96 7.53 -0.06
N ILE A 229 -9.49 6.30 0.19
CA ILE A 229 -8.28 5.77 -0.48
C ILE A 229 -8.36 5.92 -2.00
N ALA A 230 -9.50 5.55 -2.61
CA ALA A 230 -9.71 5.65 -4.05
C ALA A 230 -9.71 7.09 -4.61
N GLU A 231 -9.80 8.10 -3.74
CA GLU A 231 -9.89 9.52 -4.09
C GLU A 231 -8.68 10.33 -3.60
N ASP A 232 -7.75 9.71 -2.88
CA ASP A 232 -6.63 10.38 -2.22
C ASP A 232 -5.37 10.37 -3.11
N PRO A 233 -5.02 11.50 -3.76
CA PRO A 233 -3.85 11.55 -4.63
C PRO A 233 -2.53 11.42 -3.85
N SER A 234 -2.54 11.58 -2.53
CA SER A 234 -1.33 11.42 -1.70
C SER A 234 -0.89 9.97 -1.56
N LEU A 235 -1.78 9.02 -1.91
CA LEU A 235 -1.51 7.59 -1.88
C LEU A 235 -0.94 7.06 -3.20
N ILE A 236 -0.87 7.90 -4.24
CA ILE A 236 -0.25 7.56 -5.52
C ILE A 236 1.26 7.71 -5.38
N THR A 237 1.98 6.59 -5.52
CA THR A 237 3.45 6.56 -5.42
C THR A 237 4.09 6.21 -6.77
N ALA A 238 5.26 6.79 -7.02
CA ALA A 238 6.12 6.43 -8.16
C ALA A 238 7.34 5.59 -7.74
N ALA A 239 7.36 5.14 -6.47
CA ALA A 239 8.44 4.32 -5.92
C ALA A 239 8.60 3.05 -6.76
N ALA A 240 9.84 2.73 -7.12
CA ALA A 240 10.19 1.50 -7.82
C ALA A 240 10.94 0.58 -6.86
N ILE A 241 10.40 -0.62 -6.65
CA ILE A 241 10.94 -1.63 -5.73
C ILE A 241 11.20 -2.98 -6.44
N PRO A 242 11.88 -3.01 -7.61
CA PRO A 242 11.99 -4.22 -8.42
C PRO A 242 12.77 -5.36 -7.75
N GLN A 243 13.73 -5.08 -6.86
CA GLN A 243 14.43 -6.13 -6.11
C GLN A 243 13.51 -6.70 -5.02
N THR A 244 12.69 -5.86 -4.39
CA THR A 244 11.66 -6.30 -3.46
C THR A 244 10.63 -7.18 -4.17
N GLU A 245 10.10 -6.76 -5.31
CA GLU A 245 9.18 -7.57 -6.14
C GLU A 245 9.80 -8.92 -6.51
N ALA A 246 11.06 -8.93 -6.97
CA ALA A 246 11.77 -10.16 -7.29
C ALA A 246 12.01 -11.05 -6.06
N HIS A 247 12.31 -10.46 -4.91
CA HIS A 247 12.49 -11.18 -3.66
C HIS A 247 11.19 -11.81 -3.19
N LEU A 248 10.09 -11.06 -3.20
CA LEU A 248 8.76 -11.55 -2.86
C LEU A 248 8.36 -12.72 -3.76
N ALA A 249 8.53 -12.58 -5.07
CA ALA A 249 8.21 -13.65 -6.02
C ALA A 249 9.05 -14.92 -5.82
N ALA A 250 10.30 -14.79 -5.35
CA ALA A 250 11.19 -15.92 -5.16
C ALA A 250 11.08 -16.59 -3.78
N ASN A 251 10.69 -15.84 -2.75
CA ASN A 251 10.82 -16.27 -1.35
C ASN A 251 9.51 -16.24 -0.56
N CYS A 252 8.53 -15.41 -0.97
CA CYS A 252 7.26 -15.30 -0.27
C CYS A 252 6.14 -16.00 -1.06
N PRO A 253 5.53 -17.07 -0.50
CA PRO A 253 4.35 -17.70 -1.09
C PRO A 253 3.25 -16.68 -1.40
N ASP A 254 2.53 -16.89 -2.51
CA ASP A 254 1.44 -16.03 -3.00
C ASP A 254 1.82 -14.55 -3.22
N GLN A 255 3.12 -14.26 -3.37
CA GLN A 255 3.69 -12.90 -3.40
C GLN A 255 3.29 -12.07 -2.16
N GLY A 256 2.78 -12.72 -1.10
CA GLY A 256 2.05 -12.14 0.03
C GLY A 256 0.94 -11.17 -0.36
N VAL A 257 0.29 -11.42 -1.49
CA VAL A 257 -0.74 -10.54 -2.07
C VAL A 257 -2.14 -10.94 -1.63
N LEU A 258 -2.39 -12.04 -0.91
CA LEU A 258 -3.76 -12.48 -0.63
C LEU A 258 -3.94 -12.82 0.85
N GLY A 259 -4.39 -11.86 1.66
CA GLY A 259 -5.14 -12.22 2.86
C GLY A 259 -6.47 -12.79 2.38
N GLY A 260 -6.68 -14.10 2.52
CA GLY A 260 -7.97 -14.71 2.20
C GLY A 260 -8.02 -16.07 1.52
N ASN A 261 -6.88 -16.65 1.13
CA ASN A 261 -6.87 -18.01 0.55
C ASN A 261 -6.55 -19.10 1.57
N ASP A 262 -6.70 -18.81 2.88
CA ASP A 262 -6.10 -19.64 3.94
C ASP A 262 -7.04 -20.76 4.47
N VAL A 263 -8.12 -21.11 3.76
CA VAL A 263 -9.08 -22.13 4.24
C VAL A 263 -8.68 -23.55 3.83
N ILE A 264 -8.25 -24.34 4.82
CA ILE A 264 -7.97 -25.78 4.72
C ILE A 264 -9.29 -26.56 4.61
N SER A 265 -9.50 -27.29 3.51
CA SER A 265 -10.47 -28.39 3.49
C SER A 265 -9.78 -29.72 3.79
N SER A 266 -10.32 -30.40 4.80
CA SER A 266 -9.95 -31.73 5.31
C SER A 266 -10.28 -32.88 4.35
#